data_AF-A0A163HYY8-F1
#
_entry.id   AF-A0A163HYY8-F1
#
_cell.length_a   1.000
_cell.length_b   1.000
_cell.length_c   1.000
_cell.angle_alpha   90.00
_cell.angle_beta   90.00
_cell.angle_gamma   90.00
#
_symmetry.space_group_name_H-M   'P 1'
#
loop_
_entity.id
_entity.type
_entity.pdbx_description
1 polymer ?
#
loop_
_entity_poly.entity_id
_entity_poly.type
_entity_poly.pdbx_seq_one_letter_code
_entity_poly.pdbx_strand_id
1 'polypeptide(L)'
;MNKQRYMILKGGSPAIHKLGDIGREEDDLIFVKSETEDHFIGNFVEGFGFADVEFRKSDCRPLTLDEIEKLNSSEIRLGGIRYKMRVDSEGYPNND
;
A
#
# COMPACT_ATOMS: atom_id res chain seq x y z
N MET A 1 -12.28 -10.62 10.17
CA MET A 1 -11.27 -9.55 10.10
C MET A 1 -10.42 -9.83 8.88
N ASN A 2 -10.44 -8.96 7.88
CA ASN A 2 -9.55 -9.11 6.72
C ASN A 2 -8.13 -8.71 7.14
N LYS A 3 -7.14 -9.52 6.73
CA LYS A 3 -5.74 -9.38 7.14
C LYS A 3 -5.14 -8.17 6.41
N GLN A 4 -4.51 -7.28 7.17
CA GLN A 4 -3.83 -6.10 6.64
C GLN A 4 -2.67 -6.53 5.73
N ARG A 5 -2.50 -5.90 4.57
CA ARG A 5 -1.47 -6.31 3.59
C ARG A 5 -0.95 -5.15 2.77
N TYR A 6 0.29 -5.28 2.31
CA TYR A 6 0.85 -4.39 1.31
C TYR A 6 0.51 -4.89 -0.09
N MET A 7 0.17 -3.96 -0.97
CA MET A 7 -0.17 -4.22 -2.37
C MET A 7 0.36 -3.10 -3.25
N ILE A 8 0.31 -3.31 -4.57
CA ILE A 8 0.60 -2.26 -5.54
C ILE A 8 -0.72 -1.79 -6.16
N LEU A 9 -0.94 -0.48 -6.15
CA LEU A 9 -1.88 0.19 -7.04
C LEU A 9 -1.17 0.43 -8.37
N LYS A 10 -1.75 -0.02 -9.48
CA LYS A 10 -1.16 0.19 -10.82
C LYS A 10 -1.19 1.67 -11.20
N GLY A 11 -0.11 2.15 -11.80
CA GLY A 11 -0.05 3.51 -12.34
C GLY A 11 -1.20 3.84 -13.31
N GLY A 12 -1.67 5.10 -13.25
CA GLY A 12 -2.82 5.59 -14.01
C GLY A 12 -4.18 5.17 -13.44
N SER A 13 -4.19 4.46 -12.31
CA SER A 13 -5.43 4.03 -11.66
C SER A 13 -5.97 5.11 -10.71
N PRO A 14 -7.30 5.32 -10.66
CA PRO A 14 -7.91 6.22 -9.70
C PRO A 14 -7.64 5.80 -8.25
N ALA A 15 -7.42 6.79 -7.39
CA ALA A 15 -7.32 6.59 -5.94
C ALA A 15 -8.21 7.62 -5.24
N ILE A 16 -9.36 7.18 -4.74
CA ILE A 16 -10.41 8.09 -4.31
C ILE A 16 -10.22 8.43 -2.83
N HIS A 17 -9.98 9.71 -2.54
CA HIS A 17 -9.88 10.24 -1.19
C HIS A 17 -10.93 11.33 -0.97
N LYS A 18 -11.14 11.76 0.29
CA LYS A 18 -12.08 12.85 0.64
C LYS A 18 -11.79 14.18 -0.06
N LEU A 19 -10.56 14.36 -0.55
CA LEU A 19 -10.12 15.56 -1.27
C LEU A 19 -10.27 15.44 -2.80
N GLY A 20 -10.78 14.31 -3.30
CA GLY A 20 -10.87 14.00 -4.72
C GLY A 20 -10.00 12.80 -5.12
N ASP A 21 -9.88 12.60 -6.43
CA ASP A 21 -8.96 11.60 -6.99
C ASP A 21 -7.51 12.09 -6.83
N ILE A 22 -6.69 11.25 -6.22
CA ILE A 22 -5.27 11.49 -5.92
C ILE A 22 -4.38 10.41 -6.53
N GLY A 23 -4.86 9.70 -7.56
CA GLY A 23 -4.10 8.74 -8.32
C GLY A 23 -2.85 9.36 -8.97
N ARG A 24 -1.88 8.50 -9.30
CA ARG A 24 -0.61 8.87 -9.93
C ARG A 24 -0.37 7.98 -11.15
N GLU A 25 0.49 8.44 -12.06
CA GLU A 25 0.86 7.68 -13.27
C GLU A 25 1.80 6.49 -13.00
N GLU A 26 2.48 6.48 -11.86
CA GLU A 26 3.41 5.42 -11.47
C GLU A 26 2.76 4.42 -10.51
N ASP A 27 3.29 3.20 -10.47
CA ASP A 27 2.87 2.19 -9.48
C ASP A 27 3.13 2.71 -8.06
N ASP A 28 2.12 2.62 -7.19
CA ASP A 28 2.21 3.08 -5.81
C ASP A 28 2.10 1.90 -4.83
N LEU A 29 2.97 1.89 -3.82
CA LEU A 29 2.86 0.99 -2.69
C LEU A 29 1.74 1.45 -1.75
N ILE A 30 0.76 0.57 -1.52
CA ILE A 30 -0.39 0.83 -0.66
C ILE A 30 -0.44 -0.17 0.51
N PHE A 31 -0.98 0.30 1.62
CA PHE A 31 -1.26 -0.52 2.80
C PHE A 31 -2.76 -0.66 3.01
N VAL A 32 -3.28 -1.85 2.73
CA VAL A 32 -4.70 -2.18 2.84
C VAL A 32 -5.04 -2.52 4.29
N LYS A 33 -6.05 -1.82 4.82
CA LYS A 33 -6.55 -2.00 6.19
C LYS A 33 -7.88 -2.75 6.24
N SER A 34 -8.72 -2.54 5.23
CA SER A 34 -10.02 -3.17 5.08
C SER A 34 -10.41 -3.23 3.61
N GLU A 35 -11.53 -3.87 3.31
CA GLU A 35 -12.05 -3.99 1.95
C GLU A 35 -13.57 -4.11 1.97
N THR A 36 -14.19 -3.65 0.88
CA THR A 36 -15.59 -3.92 0.52
C THR A 36 -15.63 -5.06 -0.50
N GLU A 37 -16.74 -5.24 -1.21
CA GLU A 37 -16.82 -6.19 -2.32
C GLU A 37 -15.82 -5.81 -3.44
N ASP A 38 -15.86 -4.55 -3.87
CA ASP A 38 -15.14 -4.09 -5.07
C ASP A 38 -13.89 -3.25 -4.78
N HIS A 39 -13.72 -2.78 -3.55
CA HIS A 39 -12.65 -1.84 -3.20
C HIS A 39 -11.79 -2.31 -2.02
N PHE A 40 -10.51 -1.97 -2.07
CA PHE A 40 -9.62 -1.92 -0.93
C PHE A 40 -9.68 -0.52 -0.30
N ILE A 41 -9.59 -0.47 1.02
CA ILE A 41 -9.52 0.78 1.79
C ILE A 41 -8.21 0.78 2.58
N GLY A 42 -7.42 1.83 2.40
CA GLY A 42 -6.07 1.84 2.93
C GLY A 42 -5.39 3.20 2.90
N ASN A 43 -4.06 3.15 2.93
CA ASN A 43 -3.22 4.34 2.81
C ASN A 43 -2.21 4.16 1.68
N PHE A 44 -1.75 5.26 1.10
CA PHE A 44 -0.46 5.28 0.43
C PHE A 44 0.66 5.15 1.46
N VAL A 45 1.66 4.30 1.19
CA VAL A 45 2.82 4.11 2.07
C VAL A 45 3.83 5.25 1.89
N GLU A 46 3.93 5.77 0.68
CA GLU A 46 4.92 6.78 0.29
C GLU A 46 4.28 8.15 -0.04
N GLY A 47 5.09 9.20 0.02
CA GLY A 47 4.65 10.58 -0.20
C GLY A 47 3.90 11.17 1.00
N PHE A 48 2.80 11.89 0.75
CA PHE A 48 2.06 12.61 1.79
C PHE A 48 1.21 11.72 2.71
N GLY A 49 1.19 10.40 2.48
CA GLY A 49 0.58 9.44 3.40
C GLY A 49 -0.94 9.59 3.57
N PHE A 50 -1.67 9.82 2.47
CA PHE A 50 -3.13 9.90 2.51
C PHE A 50 -3.72 8.60 3.06
N ALA A 51 -4.62 8.73 4.03
CA ALA A 51 -5.33 7.64 4.68
C ALA A 51 -6.80 7.61 4.25
N ASP A 52 -7.48 6.49 4.49
CA ASP A 52 -8.88 6.26 4.08
C ASP A 52 -9.07 6.48 2.57
N VAL A 53 -8.10 6.01 1.78
CA VAL A 53 -8.14 6.05 0.32
C VAL A 53 -8.77 4.76 -0.19
N GLU A 54 -9.67 4.90 -1.16
CA GLU A 54 -10.38 3.81 -1.79
C GLU A 54 -9.75 3.45 -3.13
N PHE A 55 -9.42 2.17 -3.29
CA PHE A 55 -8.75 1.62 -4.47
C PHE A 55 -9.60 0.50 -5.04
N ARG A 56 -9.83 0.48 -6.36
CA ARG A 56 -10.54 -0.65 -6.99
C ARG A 56 -9.67 -1.90 -6.94
N LYS A 57 -10.26 -3.04 -6.59
CA LYS A 57 -9.52 -4.31 -6.53
C LYS A 57 -8.93 -4.73 -7.87
N SER A 58 -9.64 -4.45 -8.97
CA SER A 58 -9.17 -4.70 -10.35
C SER A 58 -7.90 -3.94 -10.71
N ASP A 59 -7.64 -2.84 -9.98
CA ASP A 59 -6.56 -1.91 -10.24
C ASP A 59 -5.35 -2.16 -9.34
N CYS A 60 -5.48 -3.14 -8.44
CA CYS A 60 -4.44 -3.54 -7.52
C CYS A 60 -3.88 -4.92 -7.87
N ARG A 61 -2.63 -5.17 -7.49
CA ARG A 61 -1.99 -6.48 -7.58
C ARG A 61 -1.21 -6.81 -6.30
N PRO A 62 -0.99 -8.10 -6.01
CA PRO A 62 -0.01 -8.50 -5.00
C PRO A 62 1.39 -7.98 -5.35
N LEU A 63 2.24 -7.92 -4.32
CA LEU A 63 3.67 -7.68 -4.49
C LEU A 63 4.32 -8.85 -5.23
N THR A 64 5.33 -8.56 -6.05
CA THR A 64 6.25 -9.57 -6.58
C THR A 64 7.29 -9.96 -5.53
N LEU A 65 8.00 -11.07 -5.74
CA LEU A 65 9.09 -11.49 -4.85
C LEU A 65 10.19 -10.42 -4.74
N ASP A 66 10.60 -9.83 -5.87
CA ASP A 66 11.62 -8.77 -5.89
C ASP A 66 11.17 -7.53 -5.11
N GLU A 67 9.88 -7.17 -5.19
CA GLU A 67 9.31 -6.06 -4.40
C GLU A 67 9.30 -6.38 -2.89
N ILE A 68 8.98 -7.63 -2.51
CA ILE A 68 9.05 -8.11 -1.13
C ILE A 68 10.48 -8.04 -0.58
N GLU A 69 11.47 -8.52 -1.33
CA GLU A 69 12.88 -8.48 -0.94
C GLU A 69 13.39 -7.05 -0.79
N LYS A 70 13.01 -6.17 -1.72
CA LYS A 70 13.34 -4.74 -1.67
C LYS A 70 12.72 -4.09 -0.43
N LEU A 71 11.46 -4.37 -0.13
CA LEU A 71 10.77 -3.83 1.06
C LEU A 71 11.43 -4.29 2.36
N ASN A 72 11.74 -5.58 2.47
CA ASN A 72 12.41 -6.15 3.65
C ASN A 72 13.82 -5.59 3.88
N SER A 73 14.45 -5.07 2.83
CA SER A 73 15.75 -4.41 2.86
C SER A 73 15.66 -2.90 3.04
N SER A 74 14.46 -2.31 3.00
CA SER A 74 14.24 -0.87 3.02
C SER A 74 14.03 -0.31 4.45
N GLU A 75 14.53 0.90 4.67
CA GLU A 75 14.20 1.74 5.83
C GLU A 75 13.43 2.97 5.35
N ILE A 76 12.22 3.17 5.85
CA ILE A 76 11.46 4.41 5.62
C ILE A 76 11.63 5.35 6.82
N ARG A 77 11.71 6.66 6.55
CA ARG A 77 11.87 7.68 7.60
C ARG A 77 10.62 8.53 7.71
N LEU A 78 9.97 8.49 8.87
CA LEU A 78 8.78 9.28 9.19
C LEU A 78 9.05 10.10 10.45
N GLY A 79 8.93 11.43 10.38
CA GLY A 79 9.14 12.31 11.53
C GLY A 79 10.53 12.22 12.17
N GLY A 80 11.57 11.85 11.41
CA GLY A 80 12.93 11.64 11.89
C GLY A 80 13.20 10.23 12.44
N ILE A 81 12.15 9.45 12.73
CA ILE A 81 12.21 8.05 13.16
C ILE A 81 12.37 7.14 11.94
N ARG A 82 13.24 6.13 12.05
CA ARG A 82 13.38 5.09 11.01
C ARG A 82 12.49 3.90 11.34
N TYR A 83 11.71 3.48 10.37
CA TYR A 83 10.91 2.27 10.43
C TYR A 83 11.47 1.28 9.41
N LYS A 84 11.76 0.07 9.87
CA LYS A 84 12.10 -1.04 8.97
C LYS A 84 10.81 -1.72 8.56
N MET A 85 10.55 -1.79 7.27
CA MET A 85 9.42 -2.55 6.77
C MET A 85 9.79 -4.03 6.81
N ARG A 86 8.88 -4.85 7.32
CA ARG A 86 9.00 -6.32 7.29
C ARG A 86 7.69 -6.91 6.82
N VAL A 87 7.76 -7.70 5.76
CA VAL A 87 6.62 -8.40 5.17
C VAL A 87 6.97 -9.86 4.93
N ASP A 88 5.98 -10.74 5.09
CA ASP A 88 6.10 -12.15 4.73
C ASP A 88 6.10 -12.35 3.21
N SER A 89 6.26 -13.61 2.76
CA SER A 89 6.31 -13.97 1.34
C SER A 89 5.02 -13.71 0.57
N GLU A 90 3.94 -13.32 1.26
CA GLU A 90 2.66 -12.97 0.65
C GLU A 90 2.33 -11.47 0.79
N GLY A 91 3.25 -10.66 1.35
CA GLY A 91 3.09 -9.22 1.50
C GLY A 91 2.33 -8.78 2.76
N TYR A 92 2.12 -9.66 3.73
CA TYR A 92 1.52 -9.28 5.02
C TYR A 92 2.58 -8.74 5.98
N PRO A 93 2.27 -7.72 6.81
CA PRO A 93 3.19 -7.21 7.82
C PRO A 93 3.63 -8.32 8.78
N ASN A 94 4.92 -8.35 9.08
CA ASN A 94 5.47 -9.17 10.15
C ASN A 94 5.93 -8.27 11.32
N ASN A 95 5.44 -8.56 12.53
CA ASN A 95 5.70 -7.78 13.75
C ASN A 95 6.77 -8.43 14.67
N ASP A 96 7.58 -9.35 14.15
CA ASP A 96 8.69 -9.98 14.89
C ASP A 96 9.71 -8.98 15.45
#